data_AF-A0A7C2Q4P5-F1
#
_entry.id   AF-A0A7C2Q4P5-F1
#
_cell.length_a   1.000
_cell.length_b   1.000
_cell.length_c   1.000
_cell.angle_alpha   90.00
_cell.angle_beta   90.00
_cell.angle_gamma   90.00
#
_symmetry.space_group_name_H-M   'P 1'
#
loop_
_entity.id
_entity.type
_entity.pdbx_description
1 polymer ?
#
loop_
_entity_poly.entity_id
_entity_poly.type
_entity_poly.pdbx_seq_one_letter_code
_entity_poly.pdbx_strand_id
1 'polypeptide(L)' 'MRGLEPASYFELRRALREISGLIVGARILKLYHMDDGSIILKLRSESFSGELRIVPGLFFYFVHGGYEKP' A
#
# COMPACT_ATOMS: atom_id res chain seq x y z
N MET A 1 14.02 -19.90 1.08
CA MET A 1 12.89 -18.97 0.90
C MET A 1 12.68 -18.82 -0.60
N ARG A 2 11.52 -19.19 -1.16
CA ARG A 2 11.20 -18.83 -2.55
C ARG A 2 11.09 -17.30 -2.56
N GLY A 3 12.06 -16.63 -3.18
CA GLY A 3 11.95 -15.20 -3.44
C GLY A 3 10.65 -14.99 -4.20
N LEU A 4 9.78 -14.11 -3.69
CA LEU A 4 8.65 -13.66 -4.48
C LEU A 4 9.26 -12.99 -5.70
N GLU A 5 9.03 -13.57 -6.88
CA GLU A 5 9.41 -12.94 -8.14
C GLU A 5 8.82 -11.52 -8.14
N PRO A 6 9.60 -10.48 -8.48
CA PRO A 6 9.11 -9.12 -8.52
C PRO A 6 7.89 -9.03 -9.44
N ALA A 7 6.78 -8.47 -8.94
CA ALA A 7 5.61 -8.24 -9.76
C ALA A 7 5.97 -7.32 -10.93
N SER A 8 5.52 -7.66 -12.14
CA SER A 8 5.73 -6.82 -13.31
C SER A 8 5.01 -5.47 -13.15
N TYR A 9 5.45 -4.46 -13.88
CA TYR A 9 4.81 -3.14 -13.88
C TYR A 9 3.29 -3.22 -14.15
N PHE A 10 2.86 -4.10 -15.06
CA PHE A 10 1.43 -4.27 -15.39
C PHE A 10 0.64 -4.87 -14.22
N GLU A 11 1.20 -5.86 -13.53
CA GLU A 11 0.59 -6.47 -12.35
C GLU A 11 0.49 -5.46 -11.21
N LEU A 12 1.55 -4.67 -10.98
CA LEU A 12 1.56 -3.59 -9.99
C LEU A 12 0.51 -2.52 -10.33
N ARG A 13 0.47 -2.05 -11.58
CA ARG A 13 -0.49 -1.02 -12.01
C ARG A 13 -1.93 -1.50 -11.88
N ARG A 14 -2.21 -2.77 -12.17
CA ARG A 14 -3.53 -3.37 -11.99
C ARG A 14 -3.90 -3.46 -10.51
N ALA A 15 -3.01 -4.01 -9.69
CA ALA A 15 -3.21 -4.13 -8.25
C ALA A 15 -3.45 -2.75 -7.59
N LEU A 16 -2.68 -1.73 -7.98
CA LEU A 16 -2.87 -0.36 -7.53
C LEU A 16 -4.24 0.21 -7.88
N ARG A 17 -4.74 -0.04 -9.10
CA ARG A 17 -6.07 0.43 -9.51
C ARG A 17 -7.16 -0.24 -8.67
N GLU A 18 -7.08 -1.55 -8.50
CA GLU A 18 -8.03 -2.32 -7.70
C GLU A 18 -8.02 -1.85 -6.24
N ILE A 19 -6.84 -1.71 -5.64
CA ILE A 19 -6.68 -1.20 -4.27
C ILE A 19 -7.19 0.24 -4.16
N SER A 20 -6.85 1.13 -5.10
CA SER A 20 -7.29 2.53 -5.09
C SER A 20 -8.82 2.65 -5.07
N GLY A 21 -9.53 1.84 -5.85
CA GLY A 21 -10.99 1.86 -5.89
C GLY A 21 -11.62 1.43 -4.56
N LEU A 22 -10.94 0.59 -3.79
CA LEU A 22 -11.41 0.08 -2.50
C LEU A 22 -11.07 1.00 -1.33
N ILE A 23 -9.91 1.66 -1.37
CA ILE A 23 -9.41 2.47 -0.25
C ILE A 23 -9.81 3.94 -0.34
N VAL A 24 -10.14 4.46 -1.52
CA VAL A 24 -10.60 5.84 -1.67
C VAL A 24 -11.90 6.03 -0.89
N GLY A 25 -11.89 6.97 0.05
CA GLY A 25 -13.00 7.21 0.97
C GLY A 25 -13.08 6.27 2.18
N ALA A 26 -12.18 5.27 2.30
CA ALA A 26 -12.09 4.43 3.48
C ALA A 26 -11.44 5.19 4.65
N ARG A 27 -12.01 5.05 5.84
CA ARG A 27 -11.44 5.58 7.10
C ARG A 27 -10.39 4.61 7.63
N ILE A 28 -9.28 5.15 8.09
CA ILE A 28 -8.28 4.40 8.86
C ILE A 28 -8.79 4.26 10.29
N LEU A 29 -9.03 3.03 10.74
CA LEU A 29 -9.50 2.73 12.09
C LEU A 29 -8.34 2.53 13.07
N LYS A 30 -7.28 1.84 12.61
CA LYS A 30 -6.09 1.51 13.42
C LYS A 30 -4.85 1.42 12.53
N LEU A 31 -3.71 1.71 13.13
CA LEU A 31 -2.39 1.58 12.54
C LEU A 31 -1.53 0.68 13.43
N TYR A 32 -0.82 -0.25 12.83
CA TYR A 32 0.12 -1.14 13.51
C TYR A 32 1.48 -1.08 12.83
N HIS A 33 2.54 -1.04 13.64
CA HIS A 33 3.91 -1.25 13.18
C HIS A 33 4.31 -2.68 13.55
N MET A 34 4.82 -3.42 12.57
CA MET A 34 5.15 -4.83 12.71
C MET A 34 6.65 -5.01 12.95
N ASP A 35 7.02 -6.14 13.54
CA ASP A 35 8.42 -6.46 13.85
C ASP A 35 9.32 -6.57 12.61
N ASP A 36 8.74 -6.88 11.45
CA ASP A 36 9.44 -6.91 10.16
C ASP A 36 9.54 -5.54 9.47
N GLY A 37 9.21 -4.46 10.19
CA GLY A 37 9.25 -3.08 9.69
C GLY A 37 8.10 -2.71 8.78
N SER A 38 7.15 -3.61 8.52
CA SER A 38 5.94 -3.28 7.77
C SER A 38 4.91 -2.52 8.61
N ILE A 39 4.05 -1.75 7.94
CA ILE A 39 2.94 -1.01 8.54
C ILE A 39 1.64 -1.66 8.08
N ILE A 40 0.70 -1.91 9.00
CA ILE A 40 -0.65 -2.37 8.67
C ILE A 40 -1.65 -1.27 9.02
N LEU A 41 -2.50 -0.92 8.05
CA LEU A 41 -3.64 -0.02 8.22
C LEU A 41 -4.94 -0.82 8.20
N LYS A 42 -5.74 -0.75 9.27
CA LYS A 42 -7.12 -1.23 9.26
C LYS A 42 -8.02 -0.18 8.62
N LEU A 43 -8.68 -0.57 7.53
CA LEU A 43 -9.49 0.32 6.70
C LEU A 43 -10.96 -0.09 6.75
N ARG A 44 -11.85 0.90 6.78
CA ARG A 44 -13.29 0.70 6.70
C ARG A 44 -13.96 1.78 5.86
N SER A 45 -14.77 1.38 4.89
CA SER A 45 -15.73 2.23 4.20
C SER A 45 -17.14 1.65 4.40
N GLU A 46 -18.13 2.23 3.71
CA GLU A 46 -19.50 1.70 3.70
C GLU A 46 -19.57 0.28 3.11
N SER A 47 -18.74 -0.01 2.09
CA SER A 47 -18.76 -1.26 1.32
C SER A 47 -17.54 -2.15 1.55
N PHE A 48 -16.50 -1.67 2.24
CA PHE A 48 -15.24 -2.39 2.41
C PHE A 48 -14.78 -2.42 3.87
N SER A 49 -14.21 -3.55 4.28
CA SER A 49 -13.54 -3.73 5.57
C SER A 49 -12.33 -4.63 5.35
N GLY A 50 -11.14 -4.13 5.62
CA GLY A 50 -9.93 -4.89 5.35
C GLY A 50 -8.68 -4.25 5.92
N GLU A 51 -7.54 -4.85 5.56
CA GLU A 51 -6.22 -4.43 6.01
C GLU A 51 -5.35 -4.12 4.79
N LEU A 52 -4.68 -2.99 4.83
CA LEU A 52 -3.63 -2.64 3.88
C LEU A 52 -2.28 -2.79 4.57
N ARG A 53 -1.47 -3.73 4.11
CA ARG A 53 -0.10 -3.89 4.57
C ARG A 53 0.86 -3.19 3.62
N ILE A 54 1.72 -2.35 4.18
CA ILE A 54 2.72 -1.55 3.50
C ILE A 54 4.08 -2.06 3.95
N VAL A 55 4.91 -2.50 3.01
CA VAL A 55 6.28 -2.94 3.30
C VAL A 55 7.24 -1.87 2.75
N PRO A 56 7.92 -1.10 3.62
CA PRO A 56 8.88 -0.09 3.20
C PRO A 56 9.97 -0.68 2.30
N GLY A 57 10.35 0.02 1.24
CA GLY A 57 11.34 -0.44 0.25
C GLY A 57 10.79 -1.28 -0.90
N LEU A 58 9.50 -1.65 -0.87
CA LEU A 58 8.82 -2.42 -1.93
C LEU A 58 7.62 -1.68 -2.59
N PHE A 59 7.50 -0.35 -2.39
CA PHE A 59 6.48 0.65 -2.87
C PHE A 59 5.27 0.92 -1.91
N PHE A 60 4.61 2.11 -1.82
CA PHE A 60 4.55 3.40 -2.58
C PHE A 60 4.62 4.64 -1.67
N TYR A 61 4.90 5.83 -2.24
CA TYR A 61 4.71 7.16 -1.63
C TYR A 61 4.22 8.20 -2.65
N PHE A 62 3.58 9.29 -2.17
CA PHE A 62 3.22 10.49 -2.94
C PHE A 62 4.10 11.66 -2.47
N VAL A 63 4.70 12.42 -3.39
CA VAL A 63 5.57 13.58 -3.08
C VAL A 63 4.84 14.87 -3.51
N HIS A 64 4.85 15.90 -2.67
CA HIS A 64 4.45 17.26 -3.05
C HIS A 64 5.72 18.10 -3.25
N GLY A 65 5.98 18.52 -4.49
CA GLY A 65 7.25 19.12 -4.92
C GLY A 65 8.09 18.16 -5.78
N GLY A 66 8.94 18.71 -6.66
CA GLY A 66 9.78 17.94 -7.59
C GLY A 66 10.91 17.20 -6.89
N TYR A 67 11.25 16.01 -7.40
CA TYR A 67 12.39 15.23 -6.92
C TYR A 67 13.70 15.92 -7.31
N GLU A 68 14.39 16.55 -6.36
CA GLU A 68 15.77 16.97 -6.59
C GLU A 68 16.69 15.76 -6.43
N LYS A 69 17.36 15.42 -7.52
CA LYS A 69 18.36 14.35 -7.58
C LYS A 69 19.58 14.78 -6.75
N PRO A 70 20.20 13.88 -5.96
CA PRO A 70 21.55 14.15 -5.45
C PRO A 70 22.57 14.20 -6.59
#